data_AF-A0AAD9JJ47-F1
#
_entry.id   AF-A0AAD9JJ47-F1
#
_cell.length_a   1.000
_cell.length_b   1.000
_cell.length_c   1.000
_cell.angle_alpha   90.00
_cell.angle_beta   90.00
_cell.angle_gamma   90.00
#
_symmetry.space_group_name_H-M   'P 1'
#
loop_
_entity.id
_entity.type
_entity.pdbx_description
1 polymer ?
#
loop_
_entity_poly.entity_id
_entity_poly.type
_entity_poly.pdbx_seq_one_letter_code
_entity_poly.pdbx_strand_id
1 'polypeptide(L)'
;MLAYGIATQALRYPNAEPSWKLFKDVVYKPYWQMYGELFLEEVEDPSVVRCPEKSWLALVLFAVYMIIYTFERVQGNSEKVWRFYRYSLIYEYFDRPTLAPPLIIFSHIFRIFKYAKRTCQVLSEEENNKLTAFEHAGMENYLLQKHLTKRDLIDSKVQSTSERIDKVIVDLEQIKERIITQNEDPSTMTQNQSMTLQKTQSIYMSPRPQPGVSPMYPDSSAQVEKRLANVETQLAQCVRLLRTIAAEPKPRRSVRPQIEIEGVSGLDSHV
;
A
#
# COMPACT_ATOMS: atom_id res chain seq x y z
N MET A 1 -21.31 8.76 -13.63
CA MET A 1 -22.67 9.30 -13.88
C MET A 1 -22.61 10.56 -14.75
N LEU A 2 -22.05 11.69 -14.27
CA LEU A 2 -22.01 12.95 -15.04
C LEU A 2 -21.32 12.84 -16.40
N ALA A 3 -20.13 12.21 -16.46
CA ALA A 3 -19.42 12.01 -17.72
C ALA A 3 -20.25 11.21 -18.75
N TYR A 4 -20.97 10.19 -18.30
CA TYR A 4 -21.87 9.39 -19.13
C TYR A 4 -23.10 10.20 -19.61
N GLY A 5 -23.72 11.00 -18.73
CA GLY A 5 -24.82 11.89 -19.07
C GLY A 5 -24.45 12.94 -20.12
N ILE A 6 -23.27 13.57 -19.96
CA ILE A 6 -22.76 14.56 -20.92
C ILE A 6 -22.46 13.89 -22.27
N ALA A 7 -21.76 12.76 -22.26
CA ALA A 7 -21.39 12.04 -23.48
C ALA A 7 -22.62 11.55 -24.26
N THR A 8 -23.63 11.01 -23.57
CA THR A 8 -24.85 10.52 -24.23
C THR A 8 -25.73 11.66 -24.75
N GLN A 9 -25.82 12.77 -24.01
CA GLN A 9 -26.55 13.95 -24.47
C GLN A 9 -25.89 14.58 -25.71
N ALA A 10 -24.56 14.69 -25.71
CA ALA A 10 -23.79 15.20 -26.84
C ALA A 10 -23.87 14.30 -28.09
N LEU A 11 -23.95 12.98 -27.90
CA LEU A 11 -24.08 12.01 -29.01
C LEU A 11 -25.49 11.96 -29.61
N ARG A 12 -26.54 12.13 -28.79
CA ARG A 12 -27.94 12.06 -29.26
C ARG A 12 -28.45 13.38 -29.82
N TYR A 13 -28.01 14.51 -29.26
CA TYR A 13 -28.52 15.85 -29.57
C TYR A 13 -27.38 16.84 -29.89
N PRO A 14 -26.75 16.75 -31.07
CA PRO A 14 -25.60 17.60 -31.41
C PRO A 14 -25.98 19.08 -31.61
N ASN A 15 -27.24 19.36 -31.97
CA ASN A 15 -27.73 20.72 -32.26
C ASN A 15 -28.62 21.28 -31.14
N ALA A 16 -28.49 20.79 -29.90
CA ALA A 16 -29.29 21.29 -28.78
C ALA A 16 -28.81 22.67 -28.32
N GLU A 17 -29.75 23.61 -28.14
CA GLU A 17 -29.44 24.93 -27.58
C GLU A 17 -29.14 24.85 -26.07
N PRO A 18 -28.21 25.69 -25.57
CA PRO A 18 -27.90 25.75 -24.15
C PRO A 18 -29.11 26.24 -23.36
N SER A 19 -29.76 25.31 -22.63
CA SER A 19 -30.94 25.57 -21.82
C SER A 19 -30.89 24.82 -20.50
N TRP A 20 -31.67 25.29 -19.51
CA TRP A 20 -31.78 24.60 -18.22
C TRP A 20 -32.32 23.17 -18.36
N LYS A 21 -33.12 22.91 -19.40
CA LYS A 21 -33.64 21.59 -19.73
C LYS A 21 -32.51 20.63 -20.12
N LEU A 22 -31.53 21.09 -20.89
CA LEU A 22 -30.35 20.30 -21.28
C LEU A 22 -29.56 19.85 -20.04
N PHE A 23 -29.32 20.76 -19.09
CA PHE A 23 -28.63 20.44 -17.84
C PHE A 23 -29.40 19.43 -16.99
N LYS A 24 -30.73 19.61 -16.88
CA LYS A 24 -31.60 18.66 -16.18
C LYS A 24 -31.52 17.27 -16.81
N ASP A 25 -31.57 17.16 -18.13
CA ASP A 25 -31.54 15.87 -18.84
C ASP A 25 -30.21 15.12 -18.65
N VAL A 26 -29.09 15.84 -18.62
CA VAL A 26 -27.74 15.28 -18.38
C VAL A 26 -27.62 14.61 -17.01
N VAL A 27 -28.33 15.09 -15.99
CA VAL A 27 -28.27 14.52 -14.63
C VAL A 27 -29.42 13.55 -14.38
N TYR A 28 -30.63 13.92 -14.79
CA TYR A 28 -31.86 13.18 -14.51
C TYR A 28 -31.89 11.84 -15.22
N LYS A 29 -31.59 11.79 -16.52
CA LYS A 29 -31.67 10.54 -17.30
C LYS A 29 -30.73 9.44 -16.78
N PRO A 30 -29.42 9.69 -16.59
CA PRO A 30 -28.52 8.67 -16.06
C PRO A 30 -28.77 8.32 -14.59
N TYR A 31 -29.46 9.19 -13.83
CA TYR A 31 -29.87 8.89 -12.46
C TYR A 31 -30.93 7.80 -12.43
N TRP A 32 -32.02 7.95 -13.19
CA TRP A 32 -33.10 6.96 -13.21
C TRP A 32 -32.70 5.65 -13.89
N GLN A 33 -31.80 5.71 -14.86
CA GLN A 33 -31.18 4.53 -15.46
C GLN A 33 -30.42 3.66 -14.46
N MET A 34 -29.86 4.25 -13.41
CA MET A 34 -29.20 3.53 -12.31
C MET A 34 -30.18 2.66 -11.50
N TYR A 35 -31.44 3.08 -11.40
CA TYR A 35 -32.51 2.38 -10.69
C TYR A 35 -33.28 1.39 -11.57
N GLY A 36 -32.87 1.23 -12.84
CA GLY A 36 -33.47 0.27 -13.77
C GLY A 36 -34.60 0.83 -14.64
N GLU A 37 -34.85 2.13 -14.62
CA GLU A 37 -35.76 2.75 -15.59
C GLU A 37 -35.01 3.03 -16.91
N LEU A 38 -35.39 2.31 -17.97
CA LEU A 38 -34.93 2.59 -19.32
C LEU A 38 -36.01 3.39 -20.05
N PHE A 39 -35.70 4.65 -20.38
CA PHE A 39 -36.53 5.52 -21.22
C PHE A 39 -36.53 5.04 -22.69
N LEU A 40 -37.01 3.82 -22.95
CA LEU A 40 -37.10 3.20 -24.27
C LEU A 40 -38.21 3.83 -25.13
N GLU A 41 -39.28 4.32 -24.50
CA GLU A 41 -40.37 5.04 -25.18
C GLU A 41 -39.86 6.30 -25.88
N GLU A 42 -38.87 6.97 -25.26
CA GLU A 42 -38.27 8.15 -25.88
C GLU A 42 -37.46 7.76 -27.13
N VAL A 43 -37.02 6.51 -27.29
CA VAL A 43 -36.26 6.01 -28.47
C VAL A 43 -37.15 5.89 -29.71
N GLU A 44 -38.46 5.65 -29.54
CA GLU A 44 -39.39 5.39 -30.65
C GLU A 44 -40.13 6.64 -31.16
N ASP A 45 -40.03 7.78 -30.48
CA ASP A 45 -40.70 9.02 -30.90
C ASP A 45 -40.08 9.60 -32.20
N PRO A 46 -40.82 9.65 -33.33
CA PRO A 46 -40.33 10.17 -34.60
C PRO A 46 -40.27 11.71 -34.65
N SER A 47 -40.87 12.42 -33.68
CA SER A 47 -40.91 13.89 -33.65
C SER A 47 -39.58 14.53 -33.21
N VAL A 48 -38.65 13.74 -32.68
CA VAL A 48 -37.36 14.19 -32.16
C VAL A 48 -36.26 13.94 -33.19
N VAL A 49 -35.78 15.00 -33.84
CA VAL A 49 -34.64 14.93 -34.79
C VAL A 49 -33.39 14.46 -34.05
N ARG A 50 -33.01 13.22 -34.28
CA ARG A 50 -31.80 12.59 -33.74
C ARG A 50 -30.77 12.37 -34.83
N CYS A 51 -29.50 12.27 -34.43
CA CYS A 51 -28.46 11.76 -35.31
C CYS A 51 -28.49 10.22 -35.31
N PRO A 52 -28.92 9.56 -36.41
CA PRO A 52 -28.98 8.09 -36.49
C PRO A 52 -27.58 7.45 -36.54
N GLU A 53 -26.57 8.17 -37.00
CA GLU A 53 -25.23 7.66 -37.31
C GLU A 53 -24.46 7.13 -36.08
N LYS A 54 -24.72 7.67 -34.89
CA LYS A 54 -23.98 7.33 -33.64
C LYS A 54 -24.86 6.70 -32.55
N SER A 55 -26.06 6.25 -32.91
CA SER A 55 -27.02 5.67 -31.95
C SER A 55 -26.47 4.44 -31.21
N TRP A 56 -25.72 3.59 -31.91
CA TRP A 56 -25.12 2.38 -31.34
C TRP A 56 -24.07 2.68 -30.25
N LEU A 57 -23.31 3.77 -30.38
CA LEU A 57 -22.33 4.19 -29.37
C LEU A 57 -22.99 4.54 -28.04
N ALA A 58 -24.19 5.14 -28.07
CA ALA A 58 -24.93 5.45 -26.86
C ALA A 58 -25.39 4.19 -26.09
N LEU A 59 -25.70 3.12 -26.82
CA LEU A 59 -26.03 1.81 -26.23
C LEU A 59 -24.80 1.13 -25.63
N VAL A 60 -23.65 1.18 -26.32
CA VAL A 60 -22.38 0.66 -25.78
C VAL A 60 -21.97 1.43 -24.52
N LEU A 61 -22.07 2.76 -24.53
CA LEU A 61 -21.80 3.60 -23.36
C LEU A 61 -22.73 3.27 -22.18
N PHE A 62 -24.01 2.99 -22.46
CA PHE A 62 -24.97 2.57 -21.43
C PHE A 62 -24.59 1.22 -20.81
N ALA A 63 -24.26 0.22 -21.64
CA ALA A 63 -23.84 -1.10 -21.17
C ALA A 63 -22.58 -1.01 -20.29
N VAL A 64 -21.56 -0.28 -20.74
CA VAL A 64 -20.33 -0.05 -19.98
C VAL A 64 -20.62 0.69 -18.67
N TYR A 65 -21.49 1.70 -18.69
CA TYR A 65 -21.90 2.43 -17.49
C TYR A 65 -22.58 1.51 -16.45
N MET A 66 -23.51 0.66 -16.88
CA MET A 66 -24.21 -0.29 -15.99
C MET A 66 -23.24 -1.34 -15.41
N ILE A 67 -22.30 -1.84 -16.21
CA ILE A 67 -21.28 -2.80 -15.74
C ILE A 67 -20.35 -2.16 -14.71
N ILE A 68 -19.84 -0.95 -14.97
CA ILE A 68 -18.95 -0.26 -14.02
C ILE A 68 -19.69 0.08 -12.73
N TYR A 69 -20.92 0.61 -12.84
CA TYR A 69 -21.72 0.97 -11.67
C TYR A 69 -22.02 -0.26 -10.79
N THR A 70 -22.39 -1.38 -11.39
CA THR A 70 -22.65 -2.63 -10.65
C THR A 70 -21.37 -3.19 -10.03
N PHE A 71 -20.25 -3.18 -10.77
CA PHE A 71 -18.98 -3.72 -10.29
C PHE A 71 -18.37 -2.91 -9.15
N GLU A 72 -18.29 -1.57 -9.28
CA GLU A 72 -17.76 -0.70 -8.22
C GLU A 72 -18.61 -0.74 -6.95
N ARG A 73 -19.95 -0.77 -7.10
CA ARG A 73 -20.88 -0.86 -5.96
C ARG A 73 -20.76 -2.19 -5.21
N VAL A 74 -20.51 -3.29 -5.91
CA VAL A 74 -20.52 -4.64 -5.35
C VAL A 74 -19.13 -5.12 -4.93
N GLN A 75 -18.03 -4.61 -5.49
CA GLN A 75 -16.68 -5.18 -5.23
C GLN A 75 -15.73 -4.32 -4.40
N GLY A 76 -16.02 -3.04 -4.14
CA GLY A 76 -15.05 -2.12 -3.53
C GLY A 76 -14.50 -2.56 -2.15
N ASN A 77 -15.20 -3.41 -1.40
CA ASN A 77 -14.68 -3.93 -0.12
C ASN A 77 -15.30 -5.28 0.33
N SER A 78 -16.05 -5.94 -0.55
CA SER A 78 -16.88 -7.11 -0.18
C SER A 78 -16.05 -8.31 0.25
N GLU A 79 -14.85 -8.47 -0.28
CA GLU A 79 -13.97 -9.57 0.13
C GLU A 79 -13.48 -9.39 1.58
N LYS A 80 -13.14 -8.17 2.00
CA LYS A 80 -12.73 -7.93 3.40
C LYS A 80 -13.88 -8.18 4.36
N VAL A 81 -15.07 -7.71 3.99
CA VAL A 81 -16.29 -7.92 4.77
C VAL A 81 -16.64 -9.41 4.84
N TRP A 82 -16.53 -10.13 3.73
CA TRP A 82 -16.73 -11.58 3.69
C TRP A 82 -15.72 -12.33 4.55
N ARG A 83 -14.43 -11.98 4.47
CA ARG A 83 -13.38 -12.57 5.32
C ARG A 83 -13.64 -12.31 6.81
N PHE A 84 -14.15 -11.13 7.17
CA PHE A 84 -14.56 -10.80 8.54
C PHE A 84 -15.74 -11.67 9.01
N TYR A 85 -16.83 -11.74 8.24
CA TYR A 85 -17.99 -12.56 8.60
C TYR A 85 -17.69 -14.06 8.60
N ARG A 86 -16.83 -14.53 7.68
CA ARG A 86 -16.39 -15.93 7.62
C ARG A 86 -15.74 -16.38 8.92
N TYR A 87 -14.89 -15.53 9.52
CA TYR A 87 -14.29 -15.86 10.82
C TYR A 87 -15.35 -16.07 11.91
N SER A 88 -16.31 -15.14 12.01
CA SER A 88 -17.42 -15.25 12.98
C SER A 88 -18.23 -16.53 12.80
N LEU A 89 -18.53 -16.90 11.54
CA LEU A 89 -19.31 -18.10 11.23
C LEU A 89 -18.54 -19.37 11.58
N ILE A 90 -17.24 -19.44 11.24
CA ILE A 90 -16.40 -20.60 11.58
C ILE A 90 -16.26 -20.74 13.09
N TYR A 91 -16.03 -19.63 13.80
CA TYR A 91 -15.94 -19.63 15.26
C TYR A 91 -17.23 -20.17 15.90
N GLU A 92 -18.40 -19.72 15.43
CA GLU A 92 -19.68 -20.21 15.94
C GLU A 92 -19.89 -21.71 15.63
N TYR A 93 -19.55 -22.17 14.42
CA TYR A 93 -19.73 -23.57 14.03
C TYR A 93 -18.76 -24.54 14.71
N PHE A 94 -17.57 -24.08 15.11
CA PHE A 94 -16.59 -24.93 15.81
C PHE A 94 -17.11 -25.46 17.15
N ASP A 95 -17.91 -24.65 17.85
CA ASP A 95 -18.47 -25.02 19.17
C ASP A 95 -19.84 -25.71 19.07
N ARG A 96 -20.43 -25.81 17.87
CA ARG A 96 -21.73 -26.46 17.68
C ARG A 96 -21.54 -27.99 17.72
N PRO A 97 -22.42 -28.71 18.44
CA PRO A 97 -22.42 -30.17 18.41
C PRO A 97 -22.67 -30.68 16.98
N THR A 98 -21.96 -31.74 16.57
CA THR A 98 -21.95 -32.26 15.19
C THR A 98 -23.24 -32.99 14.78
N LEU A 99 -24.21 -33.14 15.69
CA LEU A 99 -25.44 -33.87 15.44
C LEU A 99 -26.56 -32.94 14.94
N ALA A 100 -27.41 -33.48 14.08
CA ALA A 100 -28.59 -32.80 13.57
C ALA A 100 -29.50 -32.29 14.71
N PRO A 101 -30.27 -31.21 14.50
CA PRO A 101 -31.11 -30.57 15.52
C PRO A 101 -31.91 -31.51 16.45
N PRO A 102 -32.54 -32.61 15.97
CA PRO A 102 -33.28 -33.51 16.88
C PRO A 102 -32.41 -34.31 17.86
N LEU A 103 -31.11 -34.52 17.58
CA LEU A 103 -30.21 -35.34 18.42
C LEU A 103 -29.20 -34.51 19.22
N ILE A 104 -29.40 -33.19 19.27
CA ILE A 104 -28.46 -32.23 19.87
C ILE A 104 -28.29 -32.42 21.39
N ILE A 105 -29.32 -32.96 22.05
CA ILE A 105 -29.39 -33.15 23.51
C ILE A 105 -28.30 -34.12 23.98
N PHE A 106 -28.12 -35.25 23.27
CA PHE A 106 -27.07 -36.23 23.61
C PHE A 106 -25.68 -35.61 23.51
N SER A 107 -25.42 -34.82 22.46
CA SER A 107 -24.13 -34.16 22.30
C SER A 107 -23.84 -33.14 23.40
N HIS A 108 -24.85 -32.44 23.92
CA HIS A 108 -24.68 -31.54 25.06
C HIS A 108 -24.38 -32.29 26.36
N ILE A 109 -25.02 -33.44 26.61
CA ILE A 109 -24.75 -34.30 27.78
C ILE A 109 -23.30 -34.81 27.77
N PHE A 110 -22.80 -35.31 26.63
CA PHE A 110 -21.41 -35.75 26.49
C PHE A 110 -20.41 -34.59 26.67
N ARG A 111 -20.76 -33.38 26.19
CA ARG A 111 -19.90 -32.19 26.35
C ARG A 111 -19.80 -31.74 27.80
N ILE A 112 -20.90 -31.76 28.55
CA ILE A 112 -20.92 -31.45 30.00
C ILE A 112 -20.06 -32.47 30.77
N PHE A 113 -20.19 -33.76 30.46
CA PHE A 113 -19.38 -34.81 31.06
C PHE A 113 -17.88 -34.65 30.77
N LYS A 114 -17.53 -34.28 29.53
CA LYS A 114 -16.14 -33.99 29.13
C LYS A 114 -15.61 -32.72 29.79
N TYR A 115 -16.44 -31.69 29.97
CA TYR A 115 -16.06 -30.44 30.62
C TYR A 115 -15.80 -30.65 32.12
N ALA A 116 -16.65 -31.43 32.80
CA ALA A 116 -16.43 -31.83 34.20
C ALA A 116 -15.12 -32.63 34.39
N LYS A 117 -14.58 -33.22 33.33
CA LYS A 117 -13.37 -34.05 33.33
C LYS A 117 -12.12 -33.32 32.81
N ARG A 118 -12.21 -32.05 32.38
CA ARG A 118 -11.11 -31.37 31.70
C ARG A 118 -10.19 -30.62 32.67
N THR A 119 -8.97 -31.13 32.79
CA THR A 119 -7.75 -30.35 33.10
C THR A 119 -7.50 -29.40 31.93
N CYS A 120 -7.33 -28.11 32.22
CA CYS A 120 -7.00 -27.10 31.20
C CYS A 120 -5.70 -27.49 30.48
N GLN A 121 -5.79 -27.76 29.17
CA GLN A 121 -4.62 -27.82 28.30
C GLN A 121 -4.18 -26.39 28.01
N VAL A 122 -3.44 -25.80 28.95
CA VAL A 122 -2.65 -24.60 28.71
C VAL A 122 -1.41 -25.03 27.92
N LEU A 123 -1.06 -24.27 26.88
CA LEU A 123 0.10 -24.52 26.02
C LEU A 123 1.36 -24.66 26.89
N SER A 124 2.25 -25.59 26.56
CA SER A 124 3.49 -25.77 27.32
C SER A 124 4.34 -24.49 27.27
N GLU A 125 5.06 -24.19 28.36
CA GLU A 125 5.93 -23.00 28.45
C GLU A 125 6.97 -22.96 27.31
N GLU A 126 7.48 -24.12 26.90
CA GLU A 126 8.43 -24.27 25.79
C GLU A 126 7.81 -23.90 24.42
N GLU A 127 6.55 -24.31 24.19
CA GLU A 127 5.83 -24.01 22.94
C GLU A 127 5.46 -22.52 22.88
N ASN A 128 5.10 -21.92 24.01
CA ASN A 128 4.80 -20.49 24.10
C ASN A 128 6.05 -19.63 23.86
N ASN A 129 7.19 -20.05 24.40
CA ASN A 129 8.48 -19.38 24.18
C ASN A 129 8.88 -19.45 22.69
N LYS A 130 8.66 -20.60 22.03
CA LYS A 130 8.92 -20.77 20.60
C LYS A 130 8.00 -19.90 19.74
N LEU A 131 6.71 -19.81 20.08
CA LEU A 131 5.75 -18.94 19.41
C LEU A 131 6.16 -17.47 19.53
N THR A 132 6.55 -17.04 20.73
CA THR A 132 6.99 -15.67 21.00
C THR A 132 8.24 -15.31 20.19
N ALA A 133 9.21 -16.22 20.10
CA ALA A 133 10.41 -16.03 19.28
C ALA A 133 10.06 -15.91 17.78
N PHE A 134 9.10 -16.71 17.30
CA PHE A 134 8.61 -16.62 15.93
C PHE A 134 7.91 -15.29 15.64
N GLU A 135 7.03 -14.84 16.52
CA GLU A 135 6.35 -13.54 16.40
C GLU A 135 7.33 -12.37 16.39
N HIS A 136 8.35 -12.41 17.26
CA HIS A 136 9.39 -11.38 17.32
C HIS A 136 10.20 -11.31 16.02
N ALA A 137 10.67 -12.45 15.52
CA ALA A 137 11.41 -12.52 14.26
C ALA A 137 10.56 -12.03 13.07
N GLY A 138 9.27 -12.38 13.05
CA GLY A 138 8.33 -11.88 12.04
C GLY A 138 8.14 -10.37 12.09
N MET A 139 7.99 -9.82 13.30
CA MET A 139 7.85 -8.38 13.53
C MET A 139 9.10 -7.60 13.09
N GLU A 140 10.30 -8.06 13.45
CA GLU A 140 11.56 -7.39 13.08
C GLU A 140 11.74 -7.32 11.56
N ASN A 141 11.50 -8.44 10.87
CA ASN A 141 11.59 -8.48 9.41
C ASN A 141 10.59 -7.53 8.74
N TYR A 142 9.35 -7.48 9.24
CA TYR A 142 8.34 -6.56 8.74
C TYR A 142 8.74 -5.09 8.94
N LEU A 143 9.23 -4.74 10.13
CA LEU A 143 9.68 -3.38 10.43
C LEU A 143 10.86 -2.97 9.55
N LEU A 144 11.83 -3.86 9.38
CA LEU A 144 12.97 -3.64 8.51
C LEU A 144 12.51 -3.36 7.07
N GLN A 145 11.66 -4.22 6.52
CA GLN A 145 11.14 -4.04 5.16
C GLN A 145 10.41 -2.70 5.00
N LYS A 146 9.61 -2.31 5.98
CA LYS A 146 8.90 -1.02 5.98
C LYS A 146 9.85 0.17 6.04
N HIS A 147 10.94 0.05 6.79
CA HIS A 147 12.00 1.07 6.84
C HIS A 147 12.76 1.17 5.51
N LEU A 148 13.09 0.03 4.89
CA LEU A 148 13.73 -0.01 3.56
C LEU A 148 12.86 0.69 2.52
N THR A 149 11.57 0.30 2.38
CA THR A 149 10.66 0.91 1.40
C THR A 149 10.48 2.41 1.60
N LYS A 150 10.46 2.89 2.85
CA LYS A 150 10.42 4.34 3.12
C LYS A 150 11.70 5.04 2.68
N ARG A 151 12.86 4.41 2.88
CA ARG A 151 14.14 4.95 2.43
C ARG A 151 14.18 5.01 0.91
N ASP A 152 13.80 3.94 0.23
CA ASP A 152 13.76 3.87 -1.24
C ASP A 152 12.83 4.96 -1.82
N LEU A 153 11.69 5.22 -1.17
CA LEU A 153 10.80 6.32 -1.54
C LEU A 153 11.46 7.70 -1.37
N ILE A 154 12.21 7.91 -0.29
CA ILE A 154 12.94 9.16 -0.05
C ILE A 154 14.03 9.31 -1.10
N ASP A 155 14.81 8.27 -1.37
CA ASP A 155 15.89 8.29 -2.36
C ASP A 155 15.35 8.59 -3.77
N SER A 156 14.23 7.98 -4.16
CA SER A 156 13.55 8.30 -5.42
C SER A 156 13.08 9.75 -5.50
N LYS A 157 12.56 10.31 -4.39
CA LYS A 157 12.19 11.73 -4.33
C LYS A 157 13.40 12.64 -4.43
N VAL A 158 14.50 12.30 -3.75
CA VAL A 158 15.77 13.05 -3.78
C VAL A 158 16.33 13.03 -5.20
N GLN A 159 16.34 11.88 -5.86
CA GLN A 159 16.76 11.77 -7.26
C GLN A 159 15.92 12.66 -8.18
N SER A 160 14.59 12.62 -8.05
CA SER A 160 13.71 13.50 -8.85
C SER A 160 13.96 14.99 -8.56
N THR A 161 14.28 15.37 -7.33
CA THR A 161 14.68 16.76 -7.02
C THR A 161 16.03 17.12 -7.61
N SER A 162 17.00 16.21 -7.61
CA SER A 162 18.30 16.42 -8.25
C SER A 162 18.14 16.67 -9.74
N GLU A 163 17.40 15.81 -10.44
CA GLU A 163 17.14 15.97 -11.88
C GLU A 163 16.44 17.29 -12.22
N ARG A 164 15.56 17.77 -11.33
CA ARG A 164 14.92 19.09 -11.49
C ARG A 164 15.91 20.23 -11.27
N ILE A 165 16.81 20.11 -10.30
CA ILE A 165 17.87 21.10 -10.04
C ILE A 165 18.84 21.15 -11.23
N ASP A 166 19.22 20.01 -11.79
CA ASP A 166 20.12 19.94 -12.95
C ASP A 166 19.52 20.65 -14.17
N LYS A 167 18.20 20.52 -14.41
CA LYS A 167 17.51 21.28 -15.47
C LYS A 167 17.55 22.79 -15.22
N VAL A 168 17.32 23.21 -13.98
CA VAL A 168 17.39 24.64 -13.61
C VAL A 168 18.80 25.18 -13.82
N ILE A 169 19.85 24.40 -13.53
CA ILE A 169 21.24 24.79 -13.79
C ILE A 169 21.46 25.02 -15.29
N VAL A 170 21.03 24.08 -16.15
CA VAL A 170 21.13 24.22 -17.61
C VAL A 170 20.38 25.46 -18.11
N ASP A 171 19.15 25.70 -17.64
CA ASP A 171 18.37 26.87 -18.03
C ASP A 171 19.06 28.18 -17.60
N LEU A 172 19.68 28.20 -16.40
CA LEU A 172 20.45 29.35 -15.92
C LEU A 172 21.71 29.61 -16.77
N GLU A 173 22.40 28.56 -17.22
CA GLU A 173 23.54 28.68 -18.13
C GLU A 173 23.12 29.25 -19.48
N GLN A 174 22.00 28.78 -20.04
CA GLN A 174 21.44 29.34 -21.28
C GLN A 174 21.05 30.81 -21.14
N ILE A 175 20.43 31.20 -20.02
CA ILE A 175 20.10 32.60 -19.74
C ILE A 175 21.38 33.44 -19.65
N LYS A 176 22.41 32.94 -18.98
CA LYS A 176 23.71 33.62 -18.88
C LYS A 176 24.32 33.84 -20.27
N GLU A 177 24.33 32.82 -21.13
CA GLU A 177 24.85 32.95 -22.50
C GLU A 177 24.05 33.95 -23.34
N ARG A 178 22.71 33.96 -23.22
CA ARG A 178 21.85 34.96 -23.87
C ARG A 178 22.14 36.39 -23.41
N ILE A 179 22.43 36.58 -22.11
CA ILE A 179 22.81 37.89 -21.57
C ILE A 179 24.20 38.31 -22.07
N ILE A 180 25.16 37.38 -22.13
CA ILE A 180 26.51 37.67 -22.63
C ILE A 180 26.48 38.07 -24.11
N THR A 181 25.77 37.31 -24.94
CA THR A 181 25.60 37.62 -26.37
C THR A 181 24.83 38.92 -26.62
N GLN A 182 23.83 39.27 -25.79
CA GLN A 182 23.18 40.59 -25.85
C GLN A 182 24.12 41.76 -25.46
N ASN A 183 25.21 41.51 -24.74
CA ASN A 183 26.17 42.55 -24.35
C ASN A 183 27.29 42.75 -25.40
N GLU A 184 27.36 41.97 -26.48
CA GLU A 184 28.34 42.13 -27.57
C GLU A 184 27.87 43.07 -28.69
N ASP A 185 26.60 43.49 -28.74
CA ASP A 185 26.12 44.55 -29.64
C ASP A 185 26.23 45.93 -28.93
N PRO A 186 27.11 46.84 -29.38
CA PRO A 186 27.35 48.09 -28.68
C PRO A 186 26.30 49.11 -29.11
N SER A 187 25.17 49.18 -28.41
CA SER A 187 24.38 50.40 -28.15
C SER A 187 23.05 50.08 -27.48
N THR A 188 23.01 49.95 -26.15
CA THR A 188 22.03 50.64 -25.29
C THR A 188 22.36 50.44 -23.81
N MET A 189 22.96 51.49 -23.26
CA MET A 189 22.76 52.02 -21.90
C MET A 189 22.57 51.01 -20.76
N THR A 190 23.64 50.82 -20.00
CA THR A 190 23.79 51.38 -18.64
C THR A 190 22.50 51.84 -17.93
N GLN A 191 21.53 50.95 -17.69
CA GLN A 191 20.44 51.25 -16.74
C GLN A 191 19.86 50.03 -15.99
N ASN A 192 20.37 48.81 -16.25
CA ASN A 192 19.85 47.60 -15.58
C ASN A 192 20.88 46.93 -14.64
N GLN A 193 22.10 47.47 -14.55
CA GLN A 193 23.17 46.90 -13.72
C GLN A 193 23.04 47.24 -12.22
N SER A 194 22.29 48.29 -11.85
CA SER A 194 22.07 48.63 -10.43
C SER A 194 20.87 47.93 -9.79
N MET A 195 19.84 47.52 -10.56
CA MET A 195 18.70 46.77 -10.01
C MET A 195 18.96 45.27 -9.87
N THR A 196 19.79 44.69 -10.75
CA THR A 196 20.02 43.23 -10.76
C THR A 196 21.02 42.79 -9.68
N LEU A 197 21.98 43.65 -9.32
CA LEU A 197 22.93 43.41 -8.22
C LEU A 197 22.31 43.64 -6.83
N GLN A 198 21.31 44.52 -6.71
CA GLN A 198 20.57 44.65 -5.45
C GLN A 198 19.62 43.47 -5.21
N LYS A 199 19.01 42.93 -6.28
CA LYS A 199 18.12 41.76 -6.14
C LYS A 199 18.91 40.48 -5.83
N THR A 200 20.11 40.31 -6.38
CA THR A 200 21.00 39.21 -5.99
C THR A 200 21.66 39.40 -4.62
N GLN A 201 22.01 40.62 -4.19
CA GLN A 201 22.44 40.85 -2.80
C GLN A 201 21.34 40.61 -1.76
N SER A 202 20.06 40.86 -2.09
CA SER A 202 18.94 40.56 -1.18
C SER A 202 18.64 39.06 -1.01
N ILE A 203 19.06 38.23 -1.97
CA ILE A 203 18.93 36.76 -1.87
C ILE A 203 20.04 36.19 -0.96
N TYR A 204 21.21 36.84 -0.89
CA TYR A 204 22.30 36.47 0.01
C TYR A 204 22.25 37.16 1.38
N MET A 205 21.32 38.09 1.63
CA MET A 205 21.08 38.73 2.94
C MET A 205 19.68 38.51 3.51
N SER A 206 18.92 37.53 3.02
CA SER A 206 17.82 36.99 3.83
C SER A 206 18.41 36.42 5.12
N PRO A 207 17.82 36.69 6.31
CA PRO A 207 18.25 36.05 7.54
C PRO A 207 18.36 34.57 7.25
N ARG A 208 19.56 33.99 7.49
CA ARG A 208 19.74 32.54 7.56
C ARG A 208 18.48 32.01 8.23
N PRO A 209 17.67 31.14 7.59
CA PRO A 209 16.52 30.58 8.26
C PRO A 209 17.10 30.04 9.55
N GLN A 210 16.69 30.62 10.68
CA GLN A 210 17.00 30.06 11.99
C GLN A 210 16.77 28.58 11.80
N PRO A 211 17.78 27.70 12.02
CA PRO A 211 17.59 26.28 11.81
C PRO A 211 16.30 25.97 12.55
N GLY A 212 15.26 25.64 11.78
CA GLY A 212 13.95 25.37 12.34
C GLY A 212 14.24 24.38 13.44
N VAL A 213 13.89 24.76 14.67
CA VAL A 213 14.13 23.96 15.86
C VAL A 213 13.46 22.63 15.55
N SER A 214 14.23 21.69 14.99
CA SER A 214 13.97 20.27 15.17
C SER A 214 13.75 20.15 16.65
N PRO A 215 12.68 19.47 17.11
CA PRO A 215 12.49 19.25 18.54
C PRO A 215 13.87 18.87 19.06
N MET A 216 14.40 19.72 19.95
CA MET A 216 15.74 19.56 20.51
C MET A 216 15.68 18.23 21.24
N TYR A 217 15.97 17.15 20.53
CA TYR A 217 16.15 15.84 21.11
C TYR A 217 17.38 16.04 21.97
N PRO A 218 17.27 15.92 23.30
CA PRO A 218 18.40 16.15 24.17
C PRO A 218 19.51 15.21 23.75
N ASP A 219 20.56 15.79 23.19
CA ASP A 219 21.88 15.19 23.03
C ASP A 219 21.89 13.78 22.39
N SER A 220 21.33 13.66 21.17
CA SER A 220 21.36 12.39 20.44
C SER A 220 22.77 11.93 20.08
N SER A 221 23.76 12.81 19.92
CA SER A 221 25.13 12.40 19.59
C SER A 221 25.82 11.74 20.78
N ALA A 222 25.77 12.33 21.98
CA ALA A 222 26.35 11.71 23.17
C ALA A 222 25.56 10.47 23.60
N GLN A 223 24.23 10.48 23.41
CA GLN A 223 23.40 9.31 23.69
C GLN A 223 23.65 8.17 22.68
N VAL A 224 23.86 8.48 21.39
CA VAL A 224 24.22 7.49 20.35
C VAL A 224 25.63 6.97 20.56
N GLU A 225 26.62 7.80 20.88
CA GLU A 225 27.97 7.35 21.24
C GLU A 225 27.95 6.45 22.48
N LYS A 226 27.14 6.79 23.49
CA LYS A 226 26.93 5.95 24.67
C LYS A 226 26.24 4.63 24.33
N ARG A 227 25.26 4.63 23.40
CA ARG A 227 24.63 3.39 22.91
C ARG A 227 25.61 2.56 22.08
N LEU A 228 26.43 3.19 21.25
CA LEU A 228 27.44 2.54 20.41
C LEU A 228 28.52 1.90 21.28
N ALA A 229 29.07 2.63 22.26
CA ALA A 229 30.02 2.09 23.23
C ALA A 229 29.42 0.94 24.07
N ASN A 230 28.15 1.06 24.46
CA ASN A 230 27.45 -0.01 25.17
C ASN A 230 27.26 -1.26 24.29
N VAL A 231 26.94 -1.09 23.00
CA VAL A 231 26.83 -2.19 22.03
C VAL A 231 28.19 -2.83 21.75
N GLU A 232 29.27 -2.04 21.60
CA GLU A 232 30.63 -2.55 21.46
C GLU A 232 31.07 -3.36 22.68
N THR A 233 30.70 -2.90 23.88
CA THR A 233 31.01 -3.61 25.13
C THR A 233 30.24 -4.94 25.21
N GLN A 234 28.95 -4.95 24.82
CA GLN A 234 28.14 -6.16 24.75
C GLN A 234 28.69 -7.15 23.72
N LEU A 235 29.10 -6.66 22.56
CA LEU A 235 29.72 -7.49 21.51
C LEU A 235 31.04 -8.10 22.00
N ALA A 236 31.88 -7.32 22.67
CA ALA A 236 33.13 -7.79 23.26
C ALA A 236 32.90 -8.85 24.34
N GLN A 237 31.85 -8.69 25.15
CA GLN A 237 31.46 -9.67 26.17
C GLN A 237 30.94 -10.96 25.56
N CYS A 238 30.10 -10.89 24.52
CA CYS A 238 29.66 -12.06 23.76
C CYS A 238 30.84 -12.79 23.10
N VAL A 239 31.80 -12.07 22.51
CA VAL A 239 33.00 -12.68 21.92
C VAL A 239 33.87 -13.35 22.98
N ARG A 240 33.99 -12.77 24.18
CA ARG A 240 34.70 -13.41 25.30
C ARG A 240 33.98 -14.68 25.76
N LEU A 241 32.66 -14.65 25.88
CA LEU A 241 31.85 -15.82 26.25
C LEU A 241 31.96 -16.93 25.21
N LEU A 242 31.91 -16.59 23.93
CA LEU A 242 32.12 -17.55 22.84
C LEU A 242 33.52 -18.14 22.86
N ARG A 243 34.55 -17.34 23.19
CA ARG A 243 35.91 -17.86 23.37
C ARG A 243 36.04 -18.76 24.60
N THR A 244 35.37 -18.45 25.71
CA THR A 244 35.37 -19.34 26.89
C THR A 244 34.63 -20.64 26.61
N ILE A 245 33.52 -20.60 25.87
CA ILE A 245 32.79 -21.80 25.42
C ILE A 245 33.63 -22.61 24.42
N ALA A 246 34.35 -21.94 23.52
CA ALA A 246 35.26 -22.60 22.57
C ALA A 246 36.54 -23.15 23.23
N ALA A 247 36.94 -22.61 24.38
CA ALA A 247 38.08 -23.06 25.18
C ALA A 247 37.71 -24.14 26.21
N GLU A 248 36.41 -24.38 26.45
CA GLU A 248 36.00 -25.54 27.23
C GLU A 248 36.40 -26.84 26.50
N PRO A 249 37.09 -27.78 27.17
CA PRO A 249 37.36 -29.07 26.58
C PRO A 249 36.03 -29.78 26.33
N LYS A 250 35.77 -30.05 25.05
CA LYS A 250 34.62 -30.79 24.52
C LYS A 250 34.25 -31.96 25.46
N PRO A 251 33.03 -32.01 26.04
CA PRO A 251 32.64 -33.15 26.85
C PRO A 251 32.73 -34.42 25.99
N ARG A 252 33.34 -35.47 26.56
CA ARG A 252 33.48 -36.78 25.91
C ARG A 252 32.11 -37.21 25.39
N ARG A 253 32.03 -37.38 24.07
CA ARG A 253 30.87 -37.90 23.34
C ARG A 253 30.43 -39.19 24.01
N SER A 254 29.30 -39.15 24.71
CA SER A 254 28.58 -40.36 25.11
C SER A 254 28.24 -41.12 23.83
N VAL A 255 28.66 -42.38 23.78
CA VAL A 255 28.45 -43.31 22.68
C VAL A 255 26.95 -43.47 22.48
N ARG A 256 26.45 -42.99 21.34
CA ARG A 256 25.10 -43.32 20.88
C ARG A 256 25.14 -44.78 20.38
N PRO A 257 24.24 -45.68 20.83
CA PRO A 257 24.19 -47.02 20.28
C PRO A 257 23.84 -46.95 18.79
N GLN A 258 24.59 -47.67 17.97
CA GLN A 258 24.24 -47.94 16.58
C GLN A 258 22.98 -48.79 16.57
N ILE A 259 21.93 -48.28 15.95
CA ILE A 259 20.82 -49.12 15.49
C ILE A 259 21.28 -49.68 14.15
N GLU A 260 21.66 -50.95 14.18
CA GLU A 260 21.97 -51.78 13.03
C GLU A 260 20.64 -52.04 12.29
N ILE A 261 20.51 -51.49 11.07
CA ILE A 261 19.42 -51.83 10.16
C ILE A 261 19.98 -52.92 9.24
N GLU A 262 19.82 -54.17 9.65
CA GLU A 262 19.93 -55.30 8.72
C GLU A 262 18.66 -55.39 7.85
N GLY A 263 18.88 -55.54 6.54
CA GLY A 263 17.96 -56.23 5.63
C GLY A 263 16.91 -55.33 4.96
N VAL A 264 17.15 -54.96 3.69
CA VAL A 264 16.48 -55.57 2.52
C VAL A 264 17.34 -55.23 1.29
N SER A 265 18.11 -56.22 0.84
CA SER A 265 18.72 -56.25 -0.49
C SER A 265 17.79 -57.01 -1.44
N GLY A 266 17.46 -56.40 -2.59
CA GLY A 266 16.97 -57.10 -3.77
C GLY A 266 15.62 -56.63 -4.29
N LEU A 267 15.62 -55.78 -5.32
CA LEU A 267 15.17 -56.17 -6.66
C LEU A 267 15.40 -55.02 -7.66
N ASP A 268 16.34 -55.29 -8.56
CA ASP A 268 16.29 -55.09 -10.01
C ASP A 268 15.89 -53.74 -10.64
N SER A 269 16.90 -53.19 -11.30
CA SER A 269 16.87 -52.51 -12.59
C SER A 269 15.88 -53.10 -13.60
N HIS A 270 15.03 -52.27 -14.20
CA HIS A 270 14.94 -52.05 -15.66
C HIS A 270 13.76 -51.12 -16.01
N VAL A 271 14.03 -50.27 -17.02
CA VAL A 271 13.16 -49.31 -17.75
C VAL A 271 13.09 -47.91 -17.18
#